data_AF-A0A9P7JLT6-F1
#
_entry.id   AF-A0A9P7JLT6-F1
#
_cell.length_a   1.000
_cell.length_b   1.000
_cell.length_c   1.000
_cell.angle_alpha   90.00
_cell.angle_beta   90.00
_cell.angle_gamma   90.00
#
_symmetry.space_group_name_H-M   'P 1'
#
loop_
_entity.id
_entity.type
_entity.pdbx_description
1 polymer ?
#
loop_
_entity_poly.entity_id
_entity_poly.type
_entity_poly.pdbx_seq_one_letter_code
_entity_poly.pdbx_strand_id
1 'polypeptide(L)'
;MNPPDLLFGLSGFTTLDAATVLQAIQETWAQDKTYNRIESFFSKCGLPDDEMIYKATRDFIVSCRAETLNFKLPGGLSVPCFNIFATSPTNDAKTWTDLRLYLSSLIYPTNLDGCGVATALFACQICHSLTHPRGLCPFPLTPNWNGPKEEVEVADRGEAPNKILPSIQVYNLTNALHMQPRTTTTITYTSPSSVFALDRAHTSYNPTYPAFLVNTQ
;
A
#
# COMPACT_ATOMS: atom_id res chain seq x y z
N MET A 1 -22.45 -7.92 0.81
CA MET A 1 -21.46 -8.00 -0.30
C MET A 1 -20.11 -7.83 0.34
N ASN A 2 -19.17 -8.75 0.10
CA ASN A 2 -17.83 -8.64 0.68
C ASN A 2 -17.08 -7.46 0.04
N PRO A 3 -16.31 -6.67 0.79
CA PRO A 3 -15.49 -5.62 0.21
C PRO A 3 -14.43 -6.20 -0.74
N PRO A 4 -13.96 -5.42 -1.73
CA PRO A 4 -12.90 -5.86 -2.63
C PRO A 4 -11.57 -5.98 -1.89
N ASP A 5 -10.84 -7.06 -2.17
CA ASP A 5 -9.51 -7.35 -1.61
C ASP A 5 -8.44 -6.32 -2.01
N LEU A 6 -8.55 -5.77 -3.22
CA LEU A 6 -7.57 -4.80 -3.73
C LEU A 6 -7.61 -3.52 -2.90
N LEU A 7 -6.51 -3.19 -2.25
CA LEU A 7 -6.38 -1.99 -1.42
C LEU A 7 -5.96 -0.80 -2.27
N PHE A 8 -4.75 -0.85 -2.82
CA PHE A 8 -4.09 0.21 -3.58
C PHE A 8 -2.89 -0.36 -4.36
N GLY A 9 -2.30 0.45 -5.24
CA GLY A 9 -1.03 0.15 -5.90
C GLY A 9 0.14 0.87 -5.22
N LEU A 10 1.34 0.29 -5.25
CA LEU A 10 2.59 0.91 -4.81
C LEU A 10 3.59 1.06 -5.95
N SER A 11 4.37 2.13 -5.90
CA SER A 11 5.54 2.38 -6.76
C SER A 11 6.65 3.08 -5.95
N GLY A 12 7.84 3.21 -6.52
CA GLY A 12 8.98 3.86 -5.87
C GLY A 12 10.03 2.90 -5.31
N PHE A 13 9.78 1.60 -5.43
CA PHE A 13 10.78 0.57 -5.18
C PHE A 13 11.73 0.39 -6.36
N THR A 14 12.94 -0.08 -6.09
CA THR A 14 13.92 -0.49 -7.11
C THR A 14 13.97 -2.00 -7.31
N THR A 15 13.27 -2.79 -6.49
CA THR A 15 13.17 -4.24 -6.59
C THR A 15 11.92 -4.69 -7.35
N LEU A 16 11.99 -5.84 -8.03
CA LEU A 16 10.84 -6.55 -8.60
C LEU A 16 10.35 -7.69 -7.69
N ASP A 17 11.05 -7.95 -6.59
CA ASP A 17 10.72 -9.01 -5.65
C ASP A 17 9.51 -8.60 -4.77
N ALA A 18 8.39 -9.27 -5.01
CA ALA A 18 7.17 -9.06 -4.25
C ALA A 18 7.32 -9.46 -2.78
N ALA A 19 8.21 -10.40 -2.43
CA ALA A 19 8.41 -10.81 -1.04
C ALA A 19 9.04 -9.68 -0.21
N THR A 20 10.07 -9.02 -0.76
CA THR A 20 10.68 -7.82 -0.16
C THR A 20 9.66 -6.70 0.06
N VAL A 21 8.80 -6.44 -0.92
CA VAL A 21 7.74 -5.42 -0.80
C VAL A 21 6.70 -5.82 0.23
N LEU A 22 6.27 -7.08 0.24
CA LEU A 22 5.33 -7.60 1.23
C LEU A 22 5.86 -7.47 2.65
N GLN A 23 7.14 -7.80 2.86
CA GLN A 23 7.81 -7.64 4.16
C GLN A 23 7.77 -6.17 4.61
N ALA A 24 8.12 -5.22 3.74
CA ALA A 24 8.06 -3.79 4.07
C ALA A 24 6.65 -3.32 4.48
N ILE A 25 5.62 -3.85 3.81
CA ILE A 25 4.21 -3.57 4.15
C ILE A 25 3.85 -4.13 5.52
N GLN A 26 4.14 -5.40 5.76
CA GLN A 26 3.82 -6.06 7.03
C GLN A 26 4.56 -5.41 8.20
N GLU A 27 5.84 -5.06 8.04
CA GLU A 27 6.61 -4.34 9.04
C GLU A 27 6.00 -2.95 9.32
N THR A 28 5.62 -2.21 8.28
CA THR A 28 4.99 -0.88 8.43
C THR A 28 3.65 -0.98 9.16
N TRP A 29 2.84 -2.00 8.87
CA TRP A 29 1.54 -2.22 9.51
C TRP A 29 1.66 -2.76 10.93
N ALA A 30 2.73 -3.49 11.23
CA ALA A 30 3.03 -4.02 12.57
C ALA A 30 3.59 -2.98 13.54
N GLN A 31 4.01 -1.80 13.08
CA GLN A 31 4.42 -0.70 13.97
C GLN A 31 3.26 -0.27 14.88
N ASP A 32 3.52 -0.11 16.18
CA ASP A 32 2.49 0.22 17.20
C ASP A 32 1.52 1.31 16.76
N LYS A 33 2.03 2.41 16.19
CA LYS A 33 1.19 3.53 15.73
C LYS A 33 0.23 3.11 14.61
N THR A 34 0.70 2.35 13.64
CA THR A 34 -0.10 1.88 12.51
C THR A 34 -1.05 0.78 12.95
N TYR A 35 -0.56 -0.16 13.74
CA TYR A 35 -1.32 -1.26 14.31
C TYR A 35 -2.51 -0.75 15.13
N ASN A 36 -2.27 0.13 16.10
CA ASN A 36 -3.32 0.74 16.92
C ASN A 36 -4.31 1.54 16.08
N ARG A 37 -3.84 2.15 14.98
CA ARG A 37 -4.73 2.86 14.05
C ARG A 37 -5.63 1.89 13.28
N ILE A 38 -5.12 0.76 12.82
CA ILE A 38 -5.90 -0.32 12.19
C ILE A 38 -6.93 -0.87 13.18
N GLU A 39 -6.52 -1.18 14.41
CA GLU A 39 -7.45 -1.62 15.47
C GLU A 39 -8.57 -0.61 15.70
N SER A 40 -8.26 0.69 15.72
CA SER A 40 -9.27 1.76 15.89
C SER A 40 -10.28 1.85 14.74
N PHE A 41 -9.98 1.28 13.57
CA PHE A 41 -10.96 1.09 12.50
C PHE A 41 -11.85 -0.11 12.83
N PHE A 42 -11.27 -1.25 13.18
CA PHE A 42 -12.02 -2.48 13.43
C PHE A 42 -12.89 -2.43 14.69
N SER A 43 -12.52 -1.66 15.70
CA SER A 43 -13.37 -1.41 16.88
C SER A 43 -14.69 -0.69 16.53
N LYS A 44 -14.76 -0.01 15.38
CA LYS A 44 -15.98 0.65 14.89
C LYS A 44 -16.87 -0.27 14.05
N CYS A 45 -16.40 -1.47 13.73
CA CYS A 45 -17.09 -2.42 12.85
C CYS A 45 -18.02 -3.40 13.59
N GLY A 46 -18.25 -3.19 14.89
CA GLY A 46 -19.13 -4.05 15.69
C GLY A 46 -18.54 -5.41 16.03
N LEU A 47 -17.20 -5.53 16.06
CA LEU A 47 -16.55 -6.68 16.68
C LEU A 47 -16.83 -6.64 18.21
N PRO A 48 -17.17 -7.78 18.82
CA PRO A 48 -17.83 -7.80 20.13
C PRO A 48 -16.89 -7.51 21.32
N ASP A 49 -15.59 -7.78 21.18
CA ASP A 49 -14.59 -7.58 22.24
C ASP A 49 -13.19 -7.30 21.68
N ASP A 50 -12.30 -6.86 22.57
CA ASP A 50 -10.91 -6.50 22.27
C ASP A 50 -10.08 -7.69 21.76
N GLU A 51 -10.38 -8.91 22.21
CA GLU A 51 -9.68 -10.12 21.76
C GLU A 51 -9.98 -10.40 20.29
N MET A 52 -11.24 -10.26 19.87
CA MET A 52 -11.64 -10.39 18.48
C MET A 52 -11.08 -9.26 17.61
N ILE A 53 -10.99 -8.03 18.13
CA ILE A 53 -10.36 -6.90 17.41
C ILE A 53 -8.88 -7.18 17.17
N TYR A 54 -8.15 -7.57 18.21
CA TYR A 54 -6.73 -7.92 18.12
C TYR A 54 -6.50 -9.04 17.10
N LYS A 55 -7.31 -10.12 17.20
CA LYS A 55 -7.25 -11.25 16.27
C LYS A 55 -7.53 -10.80 14.83
N ALA A 56 -8.57 -9.99 14.61
CA ALA A 56 -8.93 -9.49 13.29
C ALA A 56 -7.82 -8.61 12.69
N THR A 57 -7.18 -7.75 13.50
CA THR A 57 -6.04 -6.93 13.06
C THR A 57 -4.86 -7.79 12.64
N ARG A 58 -4.48 -8.76 13.46
CA ARG A 58 -3.39 -9.68 13.13
C ARG A 58 -3.69 -10.46 11.86
N ASP A 59 -4.88 -11.05 11.77
CA ASP A 59 -5.28 -11.86 10.62
C ASP A 59 -5.36 -11.01 9.34
N PHE A 60 -5.80 -9.75 9.43
CA PHE A 60 -5.77 -8.78 8.34
C PHE A 60 -4.34 -8.52 7.82
N ILE A 61 -3.39 -8.25 8.71
CA ILE A 61 -1.98 -8.00 8.32
C ILE A 61 -1.37 -9.26 7.68
N VAL A 62 -1.64 -10.44 8.25
CA VAL A 62 -1.15 -11.73 7.71
C VAL A 62 -1.77 -12.04 6.35
N SER A 63 -3.01 -11.64 6.10
CA SER A 63 -3.69 -11.84 4.81
C SER A 63 -3.13 -10.98 3.66
N CYS A 64 -2.23 -10.04 3.96
CA CYS A 64 -1.66 -9.14 2.97
C CYS A 64 -0.88 -9.92 1.91
N ARG A 65 -1.06 -9.55 0.65
CA ARG A 65 -0.28 -10.05 -0.50
C ARG A 65 0.08 -8.90 -1.43
N ALA A 66 1.25 -9.02 -2.05
CA ALA A 66 1.73 -8.11 -3.08
C ALA A 66 1.85 -8.86 -4.41
N GLU A 67 1.33 -8.27 -5.48
CA GLU A 67 1.47 -8.81 -6.84
C GLU A 67 2.22 -7.82 -7.72
N THR A 68 3.30 -8.26 -8.35
CA THR A 68 4.12 -7.42 -9.24
C THR A 68 3.39 -7.15 -10.55
N LEU A 69 3.40 -5.89 -10.98
CA LEU A 69 2.94 -5.44 -12.28
C LEU A 69 4.15 -5.11 -13.16
N ASN A 70 4.29 -5.81 -14.27
CA ASN A 70 5.37 -5.62 -15.24
C ASN A 70 5.11 -4.38 -16.12
N PHE A 71 5.13 -3.20 -15.50
CA PHE A 71 5.03 -1.93 -16.22
C PHE A 71 6.33 -1.62 -16.95
N LYS A 72 6.20 -1.24 -18.23
CA LYS A 72 7.31 -0.72 -19.04
C LYS A 72 6.98 0.70 -19.46
N LEU A 73 7.90 1.61 -19.16
CA LEU A 73 7.85 2.97 -19.70
C LEU A 73 8.21 2.96 -21.19
N PRO A 74 7.85 4.03 -21.93
CA PRO A 74 8.43 4.29 -23.25
C PRO A 74 9.95 4.19 -23.21
N GLY A 75 10.54 3.45 -24.15
CA GLY A 75 11.97 3.10 -24.13
C GLY A 75 12.29 1.74 -23.48
N GLY A 76 11.29 1.01 -22.97
CA GLY A 76 11.43 -0.37 -22.51
C GLY A 76 11.92 -0.54 -21.07
N LEU A 77 12.17 0.56 -20.36
CA LEU A 77 12.57 0.53 -18.95
C LEU A 77 11.43 -0.01 -18.09
N SER A 78 11.70 -1.05 -17.32
CA SER A 78 10.71 -1.62 -16.39
C SER A 78 10.66 -0.78 -15.11
N VAL A 79 9.46 -0.43 -14.68
CA VAL A 79 9.22 0.30 -13.42
C VAL A 79 8.50 -0.65 -12.47
N PRO A 80 9.09 -0.96 -11.30
CA PRO A 80 8.43 -1.77 -10.31
C PRO A 80 7.16 -1.11 -9.80
N CYS A 81 6.03 -1.77 -10.06
CA CYS A 81 4.73 -1.42 -9.53
C CYS A 81 4.12 -2.67 -8.91
N PHE A 82 3.39 -2.52 -7.81
CA PHE A 82 2.81 -3.64 -7.09
C PHE A 82 1.35 -3.35 -6.75
N ASN A 83 0.46 -4.31 -6.94
CA ASN A 83 -0.88 -4.25 -6.35
C ASN A 83 -0.86 -4.89 -4.98
N ILE A 84 -1.47 -4.20 -4.02
CA ILE A 84 -1.54 -4.66 -2.63
C ILE A 84 -2.97 -5.10 -2.35
N PHE A 85 -3.11 -6.30 -1.81
CA PHE A 85 -4.40 -6.88 -1.45
C PHE A 85 -4.37 -7.35 0.01
N ALA A 86 -5.54 -7.35 0.64
CA ALA A 86 -5.75 -7.99 1.93
C ALA A 86 -7.22 -8.39 2.08
N THR A 87 -7.50 -9.40 2.89
CA THR A 87 -8.87 -9.83 3.16
C THR A 87 -9.50 -8.92 4.21
N SER A 88 -10.61 -8.27 3.88
CA SER A 88 -11.32 -7.40 4.83
C SER A 88 -11.90 -8.21 5.99
N PRO A 89 -11.65 -7.83 7.26
CA PRO A 89 -12.29 -8.47 8.41
C PRO A 89 -13.69 -7.93 8.70
N THR A 90 -14.16 -6.95 7.92
CA THR A 90 -15.45 -6.28 8.08
C THR A 90 -16.20 -6.18 6.74
N ASN A 91 -17.52 -6.10 6.81
CA ASN A 91 -18.37 -5.76 5.66
C ASN A 91 -18.83 -4.29 5.67
N ASP A 92 -18.40 -3.49 6.65
CA ASP A 92 -18.71 -2.07 6.69
C ASP A 92 -17.91 -1.30 5.64
N ALA A 93 -18.61 -0.84 4.59
CA ALA A 93 -17.99 -0.18 3.45
C ALA A 93 -17.28 1.13 3.82
N LYS A 94 -17.82 1.88 4.79
CA LYS A 94 -17.23 3.14 5.22
C LYS A 94 -15.89 2.90 5.91
N THR A 95 -15.87 2.02 6.91
CA THR A 95 -14.64 1.68 7.62
C THR A 95 -13.60 1.08 6.68
N TRP A 96 -14.01 0.21 5.76
CA TRP A 96 -13.10 -0.35 4.76
C TRP A 96 -12.47 0.74 3.88
N THR A 97 -13.27 1.71 3.44
CA THR A 97 -12.79 2.84 2.63
C THR A 97 -11.82 3.72 3.42
N ASP A 98 -12.18 4.07 4.67
CA ASP A 98 -11.33 4.90 5.53
C ASP A 98 -10.00 4.21 5.86
N LEU A 99 -10.02 2.89 6.10
CA LEU A 99 -8.82 2.09 6.29
C LEU A 99 -7.94 2.10 5.04
N ARG A 100 -8.51 1.85 3.86
CA ARG A 100 -7.75 1.88 2.59
C ARG A 100 -7.10 3.22 2.34
N LEU A 101 -7.83 4.32 2.56
CA LEU A 101 -7.29 5.67 2.45
C LEU A 101 -6.12 5.88 3.41
N TYR A 102 -6.28 5.49 4.68
CA TYR A 102 -5.22 5.56 5.67
C TYR A 102 -3.98 4.77 5.23
N LEU A 103 -4.12 3.49 4.87
CA LEU A 103 -3.00 2.64 4.46
C LEU A 103 -2.32 3.17 3.19
N SER A 104 -3.08 3.71 2.24
CA SER A 104 -2.51 4.33 1.03
C SER A 104 -1.76 5.64 1.30
N SER A 105 -1.99 6.28 2.45
CA SER A 105 -1.28 7.50 2.84
C SER A 105 0.09 7.24 3.48
N LEU A 106 0.42 5.97 3.75
CA LEU A 106 1.67 5.57 4.39
C LEU A 106 2.83 5.50 3.38
N ILE A 107 4.04 5.57 3.92
CA ILE A 107 5.29 5.28 3.21
C ILE A 107 5.75 3.90 3.64
N TYR A 108 6.20 3.10 2.67
CA TYR A 108 6.64 1.72 2.85
C TYR A 108 8.14 1.60 2.61
N PRO A 109 9.00 1.87 3.61
CA PRO A 109 10.44 1.84 3.43
C PRO A 109 10.95 0.40 3.31
N THR A 110 11.96 0.21 2.48
CA THR A 110 12.82 -0.98 2.49
C THR A 110 14.25 -0.55 2.86
N ASN A 111 15.09 -1.49 3.30
CA ASN A 111 16.46 -1.16 3.69
C ASN A 111 17.33 -0.73 2.50
N LEU A 112 17.16 -1.36 1.33
CA LEU A 112 18.03 -1.19 0.16
C LEU A 112 17.27 -0.92 -1.15
N ASP A 113 15.96 -1.11 -1.18
CA ASP A 113 15.16 -1.13 -2.41
C ASP A 113 14.24 0.09 -2.56
N GLY A 114 14.56 1.18 -1.89
CA GLY A 114 13.79 2.43 -1.93
C GLY A 114 12.55 2.42 -1.02
N CYS A 115 11.59 3.30 -1.33
CA CYS A 115 10.39 3.49 -0.53
C CYS A 115 9.15 3.42 -1.41
N GLY A 116 8.22 2.54 -1.05
CA GLY A 116 6.91 2.45 -1.67
C GLY A 116 6.02 3.61 -1.24
N VAL A 117 5.38 4.24 -2.21
CA VAL A 117 4.28 5.18 -2.01
C VAL A 117 3.09 4.76 -2.86
N ALA A 118 1.88 5.08 -2.39
CA ALA A 118 0.69 4.77 -3.16
C ALA A 118 0.71 5.45 -4.52
N THR A 119 0.33 4.68 -5.54
CA THR A 119 0.17 5.15 -6.91
C THR A 119 -1.26 4.92 -7.38
N ALA A 120 -1.65 5.66 -8.41
CA ALA A 120 -2.98 5.55 -8.98
C ALA A 120 -3.21 4.15 -9.56
N LEU A 121 -4.38 3.58 -9.30
CA LEU A 121 -4.84 2.38 -9.98
C LEU A 121 -5.35 2.75 -11.37
N PHE A 122 -5.03 1.92 -12.36
CA PHE A 122 -5.51 2.10 -13.72
C PHE A 122 -6.56 1.03 -14.03
N ALA A 123 -7.73 1.45 -14.51
CA ALA A 123 -8.71 0.52 -15.04
C ALA A 123 -8.29 0.04 -16.43
N CYS A 124 -8.22 -1.28 -16.60
CA CYS A 124 -8.02 -1.91 -17.90
C CYS A 124 -9.11 -1.46 -18.87
N GLN A 125 -8.74 -0.88 -20.01
CA GLN A 125 -9.70 -0.42 -21.02
C GLN A 125 -10.40 -1.57 -21.79
N ILE A 126 -9.97 -2.83 -21.58
CA ILE A 126 -10.54 -4.00 -22.24
C ILE A 126 -11.55 -4.71 -21.33
N CYS A 127 -11.15 -4.99 -20.08
CA CYS A 127 -11.95 -5.76 -19.14
C CYS A 127 -12.42 -4.97 -17.90
N HIS A 128 -12.04 -3.70 -17.79
CA HIS A 128 -12.33 -2.80 -16.67
C HIS A 128 -11.77 -3.26 -15.30
N SER A 129 -10.91 -4.27 -15.27
CA SER A 129 -10.20 -4.66 -14.04
C SER A 129 -9.28 -3.55 -13.55
N LEU A 130 -9.19 -3.38 -12.23
CA LEU A 130 -8.22 -2.48 -11.58
C LEU A 130 -6.88 -3.17 -11.28
N THR A 131 -6.77 -4.47 -11.57
CA THR A 131 -5.58 -5.27 -11.24
C THR A 131 -4.48 -5.17 -12.30
N HIS A 132 -4.77 -4.63 -13.48
CA HIS A 132 -3.77 -4.54 -14.55
C HIS A 132 -4.12 -3.44 -15.55
N PRO A 133 -3.12 -2.82 -16.19
CA PRO A 133 -3.35 -1.93 -17.33
C PRO A 133 -3.76 -2.74 -18.58
N ARG A 134 -4.28 -2.03 -19.59
CA ARG A 134 -4.68 -2.61 -20.89
C ARG A 134 -3.63 -3.54 -21.50
N GLY A 135 -2.36 -3.14 -21.49
CA GLY A 135 -1.26 -3.90 -22.09
C GLY A 135 -0.94 -5.24 -21.41
N LEU A 136 -1.45 -5.45 -20.19
CA LEU A 136 -1.30 -6.71 -19.44
C LEU A 136 -2.63 -7.47 -19.35
N CYS A 137 -3.63 -7.11 -20.14
CA CYS A 137 -4.92 -7.80 -20.13
C CYS A 137 -4.76 -9.22 -20.71
N PRO A 138 -5.25 -10.26 -20.00
CA PRO A 138 -5.14 -11.63 -20.49
C PRO A 138 -6.20 -11.96 -21.56
N PHE A 139 -7.30 -11.22 -21.64
CA PHE A 139 -8.41 -11.55 -22.54
C PHE A 139 -8.05 -11.56 -24.03
N PRO A 140 -7.23 -10.61 -24.56
CA PRO A 140 -6.68 -10.71 -25.92
C PRO A 140 -5.96 -12.02 -26.24
N LEU A 141 -5.43 -12.71 -25.24
CA LEU A 141 -4.70 -13.96 -25.42
C LEU A 141 -5.59 -15.20 -25.26
N THR A 142 -6.85 -15.04 -24.82
CA THR A 142 -7.78 -16.15 -24.66
C THR A 142 -8.24 -16.66 -26.04
N PRO A 143 -8.12 -17.97 -26.33
CA PRO A 143 -8.62 -18.53 -27.58
C PRO A 143 -10.11 -18.21 -27.81
N ASN A 144 -10.47 -17.86 -29.06
CA ASN A 144 -11.83 -17.49 -29.46
C ASN A 144 -12.40 -16.24 -28.76
N TRP A 145 -11.56 -15.37 -28.24
CA TRP A 145 -12.03 -14.11 -27.67
C TRP A 145 -12.57 -13.17 -28.76
N ASN A 146 -13.89 -12.96 -28.76
CA ASN A 146 -14.58 -12.01 -29.63
C ASN A 146 -14.55 -10.60 -29.02
N GLY A 147 -13.34 -10.06 -28.81
CA GLY A 147 -13.15 -8.76 -28.19
C GLY A 147 -13.84 -7.59 -28.92
N PRO A 148 -13.81 -6.38 -28.33
CA PRO A 148 -14.35 -5.19 -28.97
C PRO A 148 -13.73 -5.04 -30.37
N LYS A 149 -14.58 -5.04 -31.40
CA LYS A 149 -14.14 -4.79 -32.78
C LYS A 149 -13.99 -3.29 -32.94
N GLU A 150 -12.87 -2.84 -33.49
CA GLU A 150 -12.75 -1.46 -33.92
C GLU A 150 -13.85 -1.22 -34.96
N GLU A 151 -14.78 -0.31 -34.66
CA GLU A 151 -15.69 0.21 -35.67
C GLU A 151 -14.84 0.96 -36.67
N VAL A 152 -14.59 0.34 -37.83
CA VAL A 152 -13.98 1.02 -38.96
C VAL A 152 -15.02 2.04 -39.43
N GLU A 153 -14.94 3.26 -38.92
CA GLU A 153 -15.60 4.40 -39.55
C GLU A 153 -15.05 4.50 -40.97
N VAL A 154 -15.84 4.05 -41.94
CA VAL A 154 -15.55 4.27 -43.35
C VAL A 154 -15.67 5.77 -43.56
N ALA A 155 -14.54 6.46 -43.45
CA ALA A 155 -14.42 7.86 -43.79
C ALA A 155 -14.70 8.02 -45.29
N ASP A 156 -15.96 8.22 -45.63
CA ASP A 156 -16.36 8.81 -46.90
C ASP A 156 -15.65 10.16 -46.99
N ARG A 157 -14.82 10.32 -48.02
CA ARG A 157 -13.97 11.50 -48.22
C ARG A 157 -14.83 12.68 -48.62
N GLY A 158 -15.41 13.34 -47.63
CA GLY A 158 -15.88 14.72 -47.68
C GLY A 158 -14.95 15.61 -46.85
N GLU A 159 -14.47 16.68 -47.46
CA GLU A 159 -13.36 17.51 -47.03
C GLU A 159 -13.67 18.46 -45.84
N ALA A 160 -12.69 18.60 -44.92
CA ALA A 160 -12.48 19.64 -43.89
C ALA A 160 -13.21 19.56 -42.51
N PRO A 161 -12.73 20.23 -41.43
CA PRO A 161 -11.46 20.94 -41.22
C PRO A 161 -10.60 20.40 -40.05
N ASN A 162 -9.34 20.82 -40.07
CA ASN A 162 -8.27 20.57 -39.10
C ASN A 162 -8.68 20.87 -37.64
N LYS A 163 -9.07 19.85 -36.87
CA LYS A 163 -9.17 19.92 -35.41
C LYS A 163 -7.89 19.34 -34.81
N ILE A 164 -7.05 20.24 -34.33
CA ILE A 164 -5.90 19.92 -33.47
C ILE A 164 -6.44 19.13 -32.27
N LEU A 165 -6.11 17.84 -32.18
CA LEU A 165 -6.35 17.04 -30.98
C LEU A 165 -5.56 17.65 -29.81
N PRO A 166 -6.16 17.81 -28.62
CA PRO A 166 -5.41 18.26 -27.47
C PRO A 166 -4.35 17.20 -27.16
N SER A 167 -3.11 17.68 -27.04
CA SER A 167 -1.93 16.93 -26.64
C SER A 167 -2.23 16.05 -25.43
N ILE A 168 -1.85 14.77 -25.53
CA ILE A 168 -1.77 13.85 -24.40
C ILE A 168 -0.95 14.54 -23.31
N GLN A 169 -1.60 14.95 -22.22
CA GLN A 169 -0.91 15.44 -21.04
C GLN A 169 -0.19 14.27 -20.40
N VAL A 170 1.08 14.12 -20.75
CA VAL A 170 2.05 13.37 -19.96
C VAL A 170 2.12 14.08 -18.62
N TYR A 171 1.49 13.52 -17.58
CA TYR A 171 1.68 14.03 -16.24
C TYR A 171 3.14 13.79 -15.84
N ASN A 172 3.90 14.87 -15.78
CA ASN A 172 5.27 14.89 -15.29
C ASN A 172 5.33 14.41 -13.83
N LEU A 173 6.01 13.29 -13.59
CA LEU A 173 6.35 12.74 -12.27
C LEU A 173 7.49 13.51 -11.57
N THR A 174 7.58 14.84 -11.70
CA THR A 174 8.69 15.64 -11.13
C THR A 174 8.36 16.45 -9.88
N ASN A 175 7.18 16.32 -9.28
CA ASN A 175 6.86 17.02 -8.02
C ASN A 175 7.17 16.19 -6.76
N ALA A 176 8.39 15.65 -6.66
CA ALA A 176 8.93 15.04 -5.44
C ALA A 176 10.12 15.82 -4.84
N LEU A 177 10.44 17.02 -5.34
CA LEU A 177 11.52 17.85 -4.80
C LEU A 177 11.09 19.33 -4.68
N HIS A 178 10.14 19.62 -3.79
CA HIS A 178 9.95 20.95 -3.21
C HIS A 178 9.32 20.82 -1.81
N MET A 179 10.02 20.12 -0.91
CA MET A 179 9.83 20.37 0.52
C MET A 179 10.45 21.73 0.83
N GLN A 180 9.61 22.69 1.21
CA GLN A 180 10.11 23.94 1.77
C GLN A 180 10.84 23.69 3.10
N PRO A 181 11.92 24.43 3.41
CA PRO A 181 12.61 24.30 4.67
C PRO A 181 11.67 24.68 5.82
N ARG A 182 11.45 23.74 6.75
CA ARG A 182 10.83 24.07 8.05
C ARG A 182 11.71 25.09 8.76
N THR A 183 11.05 26.08 9.32
CA THR A 183 11.62 27.09 10.20
C THR A 183 12.43 26.43 11.32
N THR A 184 13.71 26.81 11.41
CA THR A 184 14.62 26.45 12.48
C THR A 184 14.09 27.00 13.80
N THR A 185 13.53 26.13 14.66
CA THR A 185 13.38 26.45 16.08
C THR A 185 14.75 26.32 16.72
N THR A 186 15.41 27.46 16.92
CA THR A 186 16.62 27.57 17.75
C THR A 186 16.28 27.19 19.18
N ILE A 187 16.67 25.98 19.60
CA ILE A 187 16.68 25.59 21.01
C ILE A 187 17.98 26.12 21.59
N THR A 188 17.90 27.18 22.40
CA THR A 188 19.00 27.65 23.22
C THR A 188 19.26 26.66 24.35
N TYR A 189 20.40 25.98 24.30
CA TYR A 189 20.94 25.20 25.41
C TYR A 189 21.48 26.16 26.46
N THR A 190 20.83 26.22 27.62
CA THR A 190 21.45 26.71 28.86
C THR A 190 21.92 25.50 29.67
N SER A 191 23.24 25.32 29.72
CA SER A 191 23.91 24.48 30.71
C SER A 191 23.77 25.10 32.10
N PRO A 192 23.50 24.29 33.12
CA PRO A 192 24.30 24.42 34.34
C PRO A 192 24.89 23.07 34.77
N SER A 193 26.20 23.09 34.95
CA SER A 193 27.02 22.06 35.57
C SER A 193 26.68 21.81 37.04
N SER A 194 26.65 20.53 37.44
CA SER A 194 26.83 19.95 38.80
C SER A 194 25.83 20.41 39.88
N VAL A 195 25.27 19.58 40.75
CA VAL A 195 25.87 18.70 41.76
C VAL A 195 24.74 17.79 42.28
N PHE A 196 25.00 16.51 42.50
CA PHE A 196 24.62 15.68 43.66
C PHE A 196 24.49 14.20 43.29
N ALA A 197 25.26 13.41 44.03
CA ALA A 197 25.33 11.96 44.02
C ALA A 197 24.21 11.32 44.86
N LEU A 198 24.15 9.98 44.79
CA LEU A 198 23.30 9.02 45.51
C LEU A 198 21.94 8.78 44.80
N ASP A 199 21.44 7.56 44.59
CA ASP A 199 21.76 6.28 45.21
C ASP A 199 21.30 5.11 44.32
N ARG A 200 21.90 3.93 44.57
CA ARG A 200 21.55 2.64 43.97
C ARG A 200 20.14 2.20 44.39
N ALA A 201 19.34 1.70 43.45
CA ALA A 201 18.37 0.64 43.75
C ALA A 201 18.15 -0.25 42.53
N HIS A 202 18.54 -1.51 42.70
CA HIS A 202 18.21 -2.63 41.82
C HIS A 202 16.71 -2.94 41.88
N THR A 203 16.08 -3.12 40.72
CA THR A 203 14.97 -4.08 40.57
C THR A 203 15.02 -4.71 39.19
N SER A 204 15.50 -5.93 39.16
CA SER A 204 15.43 -6.89 38.06
C SER A 204 13.97 -7.29 37.83
N TYR A 205 13.44 -7.04 36.64
CA TYR A 205 12.18 -7.63 36.18
C TYR A 205 12.48 -8.91 35.41
N ASN A 206 11.93 -10.04 35.89
CA ASN A 206 12.14 -11.38 35.36
C ASN A 206 10.75 -11.97 35.01
N PRO A 207 10.42 -12.20 33.72
CA PRO A 207 9.17 -12.85 33.37
C PRO A 207 9.35 -14.38 33.33
N THR A 208 8.82 -15.06 34.35
CA THR A 208 8.66 -16.53 34.37
C THR A 208 7.52 -16.97 33.44
N TYR A 209 7.85 -17.76 32.42
CA TYR A 209 6.90 -18.57 31.64
C TYR A 209 6.62 -19.90 32.37
N PRO A 210 5.38 -20.40 32.41
CA PRO A 210 5.09 -21.76 32.87
C PRO A 210 5.39 -22.79 31.78
N ALA A 211 6.20 -23.80 32.13
CA ALA A 211 6.45 -24.99 31.32
C ALA A 211 5.23 -25.94 31.35
N PHE A 212 4.76 -26.35 30.19
CA PHE A 212 3.79 -27.43 30.05
C PHE A 212 4.49 -28.78 30.20
N LEU A 213 4.06 -29.56 31.18
CA LEU A 213 4.42 -30.97 31.36
C LEU A 213 3.62 -31.83 30.39
N VAL A 214 4.32 -32.60 29.56
CA VAL A 214 3.76 -33.71 28.79
C VAL A 214 3.76 -34.94 29.69
N ASN A 215 2.58 -35.40 30.10
CA ASN A 215 2.41 -36.73 30.70
C ASN A 215 2.10 -37.72 29.59
N THR A 216 2.98 -38.69 29.37
CA THR A 216 2.66 -39.93 28.65
C THR A 216 2.30 -41.01 29.68
N GLN A 217 1.08 -41.52 29.56
CA GLN A 217 0.69 -42.87 29.97
C GLN A 217 0.25 -43.62 28.73
#